data_AF-A0AB36G036-F1
#
_entry.id   AF-A0AB36G036-F1
#
_cell.length_a   1.000
_cell.length_b   1.000
_cell.length_c   1.000
_cell.angle_alpha   90.00
_cell.angle_beta   90.00
_cell.angle_gamma   90.00
#
_symmetry.space_group_name_H-M   'P 1'
#
loop_
_entity.id
_entity.type
_entity.pdbx_description
1 polymer ?
#
loop_
_entity_poly.entity_id
_entity_poly.type
_entity_poly.pdbx_seq_one_letter_code
_entity_poly.pdbx_strand_id
1 'polypeptide(L)'
;MDVELIADGQPYDFRLSDAKWTPSQSCGGKYKGQPVMLGSTVYLVCEQGSENLQFTPSSTGTYRFTATAASAGEVALVVSKL
;
A
#
# COMPACT_ATOMS: atom_id res chain seq x y z
N MET A 1 -4.73 2.83 -8.96
CA MET A 1 -5.98 3.34 -8.36
C MET A 1 -5.72 4.71 -7.79
N ASP A 2 -6.70 5.61 -7.88
CA ASP A 2 -6.58 7.00 -7.45
C ASP A 2 -7.47 7.21 -6.23
N VAL A 3 -6.92 7.81 -5.17
CA VAL A 3 -7.58 7.97 -3.88
C VAL A 3 -7.34 9.38 -3.37
N GLU A 4 -8.41 10.06 -2.95
CA GLU A 4 -8.31 11.36 -2.26
C GLU A 4 -7.99 11.14 -0.78
N LEU A 5 -6.94 11.81 -0.30
CA LEU A 5 -6.45 11.72 1.07
C LEU A 5 -6.32 13.10 1.70
N ILE A 6 -6.54 13.17 3.01
CA ILE A 6 -6.41 14.38 3.82
C ILE A 6 -5.09 14.31 4.59
N ALA A 7 -4.29 15.37 4.56
CA ALA A 7 -3.07 15.46 5.35
C ALA A 7 -3.35 16.09 6.72
N ASP A 8 -3.98 15.32 7.61
CA ASP A 8 -4.24 15.71 9.01
C ASP A 8 -3.10 15.30 9.97
N GLY A 9 -2.06 14.66 9.44
CA GLY A 9 -0.88 14.18 10.19
C GLY A 9 -1.01 12.74 10.70
N GLN A 10 -2.15 12.07 10.53
CA GLN A 10 -2.32 10.68 10.91
C GLN A 10 -1.94 9.73 9.76
N PRO A 11 -1.36 8.55 10.04
CA PRO A 11 -1.10 7.54 9.02
C PRO A 11 -2.41 6.87 8.59
N TYR A 12 -2.55 6.64 7.28
CA TYR A 12 -3.54 5.72 6.74
C TYR A 12 -3.00 4.30 6.78
N ASP A 13 -3.65 3.43 7.54
CA ASP A 13 -3.40 1.98 7.50
C ASP A 13 -4.17 1.33 6.34
N PHE A 14 -3.49 0.54 5.51
CA PHE A 14 -4.14 -0.13 4.38
C PHE A 14 -3.46 -1.44 3.97
N ARG A 15 -4.19 -2.23 3.17
CA ARG A 15 -3.72 -3.43 2.45
C ARG A 15 -4.30 -3.43 1.03
N LEU A 16 -3.67 -4.20 0.15
CA LEU A 16 -4.18 -4.46 -1.20
C LEU A 16 -4.78 -5.85 -1.24
N SER A 17 -5.96 -6.01 -1.83
CA SER A 17 -6.57 -7.32 -1.98
C SER A 17 -7.46 -7.39 -3.22
N ASP A 18 -7.83 -8.61 -3.60
CA ASP A 18 -8.89 -8.84 -4.56
C ASP A 18 -10.27 -8.53 -3.94
N ALA A 19 -11.31 -8.48 -4.78
CA ALA A 19 -12.65 -8.11 -4.34
C ALA A 19 -13.25 -9.04 -3.28
N LYS A 20 -12.75 -10.29 -3.15
CA LYS A 20 -13.24 -11.28 -2.20
C LYS A 20 -12.39 -11.39 -0.93
N TRP A 21 -11.35 -10.56 -0.78
CA TRP A 21 -10.40 -10.65 0.33
C TRP A 21 -9.80 -12.06 0.48
N THR A 22 -9.44 -12.66 -0.65
CA THR A 22 -8.85 -13.99 -0.68
C THR A 22 -7.54 -13.95 0.11
N PRO A 23 -7.31 -14.82 1.11
CA PRO A 23 -6.15 -14.71 2.00
C PRO A 23 -4.80 -14.71 1.28
N SER A 24 -4.66 -15.52 0.23
CA SER A 24 -3.43 -15.60 -0.59
C SER A 24 -3.29 -14.49 -1.63
N GLN A 25 -4.32 -13.66 -1.81
CA GLN A 25 -4.30 -12.49 -2.72
C GLN A 25 -4.43 -11.16 -1.96
N SER A 26 -4.39 -11.23 -0.62
CA SER A 26 -4.33 -10.08 0.26
C SER A 26 -2.87 -9.78 0.56
N CYS A 27 -2.37 -8.69 -0.01
CA CYS A 27 -1.00 -8.26 0.06
C CYS A 27 -0.83 -7.10 1.03
N GLY A 28 0.17 -7.22 1.91
CA GLY A 28 0.46 -6.25 2.95
C GLY A 28 1.95 -6.10 3.21
N GLY A 29 2.28 -5.44 4.32
CA GLY A 29 3.64 -5.27 4.80
C GLY A 29 4.23 -6.56 5.38
N LYS A 30 5.56 -6.62 5.37
CA LYS A 30 6.39 -7.65 6.01
C LYS A 30 6.41 -7.53 7.53
N TYR A 31 6.05 -6.35 8.05
CA TYR A 31 5.92 -6.06 9.46
C TYR A 31 4.85 -4.98 9.69
N LYS A 32 4.32 -4.92 10.91
CA LYS A 32 3.27 -4.00 11.30
C LYS A 32 3.69 -2.54 11.12
N GLY A 33 2.89 -1.78 10.36
CA GLY A 33 3.12 -0.36 10.13
C GLY A 33 4.28 -0.09 9.17
N GLN A 34 4.58 -1.03 8.27
CA GLN A 34 5.60 -0.82 7.25
C GLN A 34 5.30 0.46 6.45
N PRO A 35 6.22 1.45 6.45
CA PRO A 35 5.96 2.74 5.86
C PRO A 35 6.02 2.66 4.33
N VAL A 36 5.11 3.39 3.70
CA VAL A 36 5.09 3.65 2.26
C VAL A 36 5.50 5.10 2.08
N MET A 37 6.60 5.34 1.37
CA MET A 37 7.10 6.68 1.10
C MET A 37 6.68 7.11 -0.30
N LEU A 38 6.31 8.39 -0.46
CA LEU A 38 5.92 8.96 -1.75
C LEU A 38 7.07 8.79 -2.76
N GLY A 39 6.76 8.24 -3.94
CA GLY A 39 7.70 8.01 -5.03
C GLY A 39 8.63 6.80 -4.86
N SER A 40 8.63 6.16 -3.69
CA SER A 40 9.46 4.98 -3.41
C SER A 40 8.71 3.68 -3.68
N THR A 41 9.45 2.66 -4.13
CA THR A 41 8.91 1.30 -4.26
C THR A 41 8.91 0.59 -2.92
N VAL A 42 7.78 0.01 -2.56
CA VAL A 42 7.63 -0.92 -1.43
C VAL A 42 7.22 -2.30 -1.95
N TYR A 43 7.85 -3.35 -1.41
CA TYR A 43 7.51 -4.73 -1.76
C TYR A 43 6.59 -5.35 -0.71
N LEU A 44 5.50 -5.94 -1.19
CA LEU A 44 4.43 -6.51 -0.40
C LEU A 44 4.50 -8.04 -0.40
N VAL A 45 4.03 -8.64 0.69
CA VAL A 45 3.86 -10.09 0.82
C VAL A 45 2.38 -10.44 0.76
N CYS A 46 2.02 -11.41 -0.09
CA CYS A 46 0.64 -11.81 -0.34
C CYS A 46 0.34 -13.13 0.38
N GLU A 47 0.00 -13.02 1.66
CA GLU A 47 -0.28 -14.15 2.53
C GLU A 47 -1.27 -13.77 3.64
N GLN A 48 -1.89 -14.78 4.26
CA GLN A 48 -2.93 -14.63 5.28
C GLN A 48 -2.46 -13.83 6.52
N GLY A 49 -1.16 -13.74 6.76
CA GLY A 49 -0.55 -13.02 7.88
C GLY A 49 0.04 -11.65 7.52
N SER A 50 -0.16 -11.15 6.30
CA SER A 50 0.43 -9.87 5.89
C SER A 50 -0.15 -8.70 6.70
N GLU A 51 0.75 -7.80 7.10
CA GLU A 51 0.45 -6.70 8.00
C GLU A 51 -0.06 -5.45 7.25
N ASN A 52 -0.65 -4.49 7.97
CA ASN A 52 -1.02 -3.22 7.37
C ASN A 52 0.22 -2.37 7.02
N LEU A 53 0.14 -1.73 5.86
CA LEU A 53 1.05 -0.67 5.43
C LEU A 53 0.60 0.67 6.00
N GLN A 54 1.53 1.61 6.13
CA GLN A 54 1.21 2.98 6.56
C GLN A 54 1.66 4.02 5.53
N PHE A 55 0.74 4.90 5.15
CA PHE A 55 1.04 6.07 4.33
C PHE A 55 0.52 7.34 5.02
N THR A 56 1.40 8.30 5.26
CA THR A 56 1.03 9.63 5.78
C THR A 56 1.23 10.66 4.68
N PRO A 57 0.15 11.18 4.06
CA PRO A 57 0.29 12.22 3.05
C PRO A 57 0.82 13.52 3.68
N SER A 58 1.76 14.17 3.00
CA SER A 58 2.29 15.48 3.43
C SER A 58 1.38 16.66 3.05
N SER A 59 0.38 16.43 2.21
CA SER A 59 -0.57 17.45 1.74
C SER A 59 -1.89 16.80 1.33
N THR A 60 -3.02 17.45 1.59
CA THR A 60 -4.32 16.99 1.07
C THR A 60 -4.31 16.95 -0.47
N GLY A 61 -4.88 15.90 -1.05
CA GLY A 61 -5.01 15.76 -2.49
C GLY A 61 -5.22 14.32 -2.96
N THR A 62 -5.20 14.12 -4.28
CA THR A 62 -5.34 12.80 -4.89
C THR A 62 -3.99 12.13 -5.06
N TYR A 63 -3.90 10.89 -4.63
CA TYR A 63 -2.72 10.04 -4.74
C TYR A 63 -3.03 8.81 -5.58
N ARG A 64 -2.10 8.47 -6.47
CA ARG A 64 -2.15 7.26 -7.29
C ARG A 64 -1.29 6.17 -6.66
N PHE A 65 -1.95 5.09 -6.28
CA PHE A 65 -1.32 3.85 -5.85
C PHE A 65 -1.21 2.94 -7.08
N THR A 66 0.01 2.50 -7.40
CA THR A 66 0.30 1.65 -8.56
C THR A 66 0.90 0.35 -8.05
N ALA A 67 0.16 -0.75 -8.21
CA ALA A 67 0.61 -2.08 -7.86
C ALA A 67 1.00 -2.84 -9.14
N THR A 68 2.15 -3.49 -9.12
CA THR A 68 2.69 -4.27 -10.24
C THR A 68 3.26 -5.59 -9.72
N ALA A 69 3.19 -6.64 -10.54
CA ALA A 69 3.84 -7.91 -10.21
C ALA A 69 5.37 -7.70 -10.16
N ALA A 70 6.01 -8.25 -9.13
CA ALA A 70 7.45 -8.26 -8.97
C ALA A 70 8.01 -9.71 -9.00
N SER A 71 9.30 -9.83 -8.75
CA SER A 71 10.01 -11.11 -8.66
C SER A 71 9.45 -11.99 -7.53
N ALA A 72 9.55 -13.32 -7.68
CA ALA A 72 9.24 -14.29 -6.62
C ALA A 72 7.81 -14.22 -6.04
N GLY A 73 6.83 -13.69 -6.80
CA GLY A 73 5.44 -13.59 -6.35
C GLY A 73 5.16 -12.42 -5.41
N GLU A 74 6.12 -11.51 -5.22
CA GLU A 74 5.89 -10.25 -4.50
C GLU A 74 5.11 -9.26 -5.38
N VAL A 75 4.48 -8.28 -4.73
CA VAL A 75 3.86 -7.13 -5.40
C VAL A 75 4.67 -5.88 -5.09
N ALA A 76 5.06 -5.14 -6.12
CA ALA A 76 5.66 -3.82 -5.97
C ALA A 76 4.57 -2.75 -5.98
N LEU A 77 4.57 -1.90 -4.97
CA LEU A 77 3.67 -0.75 -4.84
C LEU A 77 4.48 0.55 -4.88
N VAL A 78 3.99 1.51 -5.66
CA VAL A 78 4.46 2.90 -5.65
C VAL A 78 3.27 3.82 -5.42
N VAL A 79 3.43 4.81 -4.53
CA VAL A 79 2.45 5.88 -4.32
C VAL A 79 3.00 7.17 -4.91
N SER A 80 2.21 7.85 -5.73
CA SER A 80 2.56 9.12 -6.37
C SER A 80 1.45 10.13 -6.13
N LYS A 81 1.79 11.43 -6.12
CA LYS A 81 0.79 12.50 -6.06
C LYS A 81 0.39 12.88 -7.49
N LEU A 82 -0.90 13.13 -7.71
CA LEU A 82 -1.43 13.64 -8.99
C LEU A 82 -1.35 15.18 -9.06
#